data_AF-A0A9J6H762-F1
#
_entry.id   AF-A0A9J6H762-F1
#
_cell.length_a   1.000
_cell.length_b   1.000
_cell.length_c   1.000
_cell.angle_alpha   90.00
_cell.angle_beta   90.00
_cell.angle_gamma   90.00
#
_symmetry.space_group_name_H-M   'P 1'
#
loop_
_entity.id
_entity.type
_entity.pdbx_description
1 polymer ?
#
loop_
_entity_poly.entity_id
_entity_poly.type
_entity_poly.pdbx_seq_one_letter_code
_entity_poly.pdbx_strand_id
1 'polypeptide(L)'
;MSSTKACQHCGCSEIDTDPTRGDAVCTGCGSVLENSIIVSEIQFEENAHGGSRAIGQLISMDGTPGRSMSGFQHGSGKESREITLMKARRTILQVAGRLSLNQHCIDMAFNFYKMALTRHLTRGRRNSHVIAACIYMVCRIEGTPRILAQPK
;
A
#
# COMPACT_ATOMS: atom_id res chain seq x y z
N MET A 1 1.93 12.91 11.05
CA MET A 1 1.98 14.32 11.52
C MET A 1 1.07 14.38 12.74
N SER A 2 1.63 14.17 13.93
CA SER A 2 0.86 14.18 15.17
C SER A 2 0.57 15.64 15.52
N SER A 3 -0.68 16.07 15.36
CA SER A 3 -1.11 17.39 15.81
C SER A 3 -1.16 17.34 17.33
N THR A 4 -0.31 18.11 18.01
CA THR A 4 -0.31 18.27 19.47
C THR A 4 -1.64 18.87 19.90
N LYS A 5 -2.61 18.01 20.23
CA LYS A 5 -3.92 18.44 20.75
C LYS A 5 -3.66 19.04 22.14
N ALA A 6 -3.77 20.35 22.30
CA ALA A 6 -3.87 20.97 23.62
C ALA A 6 -5.32 20.86 24.10
N CYS A 7 -5.52 20.71 25.41
CA CYS A 7 -6.85 20.67 26.00
C CYS A 7 -7.63 21.97 25.70
N GLN A 8 -8.83 21.86 25.12
CA GLN A 8 -9.67 23.03 24.80
C GLN A 8 -10.28 23.71 26.03
N HIS A 9 -10.26 23.04 27.19
CA HIS A 9 -10.84 23.55 28.43
C HIS A 9 -9.85 24.32 29.32
N CYS A 10 -8.59 23.88 29.40
CA CYS A 10 -7.59 24.50 30.28
C CYS A 10 -6.25 24.83 29.58
N GLY A 11 -6.08 24.46 28.31
CA GLY A 11 -4.86 24.72 27.55
C GLY A 11 -3.67 23.83 27.91
N CYS A 12 -3.82 22.88 28.85
CA CYS A 12 -2.76 21.94 29.19
C CYS A 12 -2.40 21.03 28.00
N SER A 13 -1.11 20.77 27.82
CA SER A 13 -0.55 19.88 26.79
C SER A 13 -0.26 18.46 27.30
N GLU A 14 -0.48 18.22 28.59
CA GLU A 14 -0.29 16.92 29.22
C GLU A 14 -1.62 16.16 29.20
N ILE A 15 -1.65 15.10 28.39
CA ILE A 15 -2.83 14.27 28.14
C ILE A 15 -2.44 12.83 28.46
N ASP A 16 -3.16 12.23 29.39
CA ASP A 16 -3.07 10.81 29.67
C ASP A 16 -3.95 10.03 28.69
N THR A 17 -3.40 8.98 28.11
CA THR A 17 -4.07 8.20 27.07
C THR A 17 -4.13 6.75 27.53
N ASP A 18 -5.32 6.29 27.90
CA ASP A 18 -5.53 4.90 28.32
C ASP A 18 -6.07 4.09 27.13
N PRO A 19 -5.24 3.27 26.46
CA PRO A 19 -5.67 2.47 25.33
C PRO A 19 -6.64 1.35 25.73
N THR A 20 -6.67 0.92 27.01
CA THR A 20 -7.55 -0.15 27.46
C THR A 20 -9.00 0.33 27.62
N ARG A 21 -9.17 1.59 27.99
CA ARG A 21 -10.48 2.25 28.07
C ARG A 21 -10.85 2.99 26.79
N GLY A 22 -9.86 3.30 25.96
CA GLY A 22 -10.04 4.00 24.69
C GLY A 22 -10.27 5.51 24.87
N ASP A 23 -9.89 6.07 26.02
CA ASP A 23 -10.14 7.47 26.37
C ASP A 23 -8.83 8.25 26.48
N ALA A 24 -8.84 9.50 26.01
CA ALA A 24 -7.75 10.46 26.24
C ALA A 24 -8.24 11.55 27.21
N VAL A 25 -7.57 11.70 28.35
CA VAL A 25 -7.99 12.58 29.44
C VAL A 25 -6.92 13.63 29.72
N CYS A 26 -7.33 14.89 29.86
CA CYS A 26 -6.43 15.96 30.29
C CYS A 26 -6.09 15.82 31.78
N THR A 27 -4.80 15.73 32.13
CA THR A 27 -4.36 15.61 33.54
C THR A 27 -4.62 16.89 34.34
N GLY A 28 -4.61 18.05 33.68
CA GLY A 28 -4.78 19.35 34.35
C GLY A 28 -6.22 19.72 34.75
N CYS A 29 -7.24 19.26 34.00
CA CYS A 29 -8.65 19.61 34.29
C CYS A 29 -9.61 18.41 34.33
N GLY A 30 -9.14 17.19 34.05
CA GLY A 30 -9.95 15.98 34.04
C GLY A 30 -10.92 15.87 32.86
N SER A 31 -10.84 16.77 31.87
CA SER A 31 -11.72 16.76 30.71
C SER A 31 -11.33 15.64 29.74
N VAL A 32 -12.32 14.86 29.29
CA VAL A 32 -12.16 13.79 28.29
C VAL A 32 -12.13 14.42 26.90
N LEU A 33 -11.01 14.27 26.20
CA LEU A 33 -10.76 14.91 24.90
C LEU A 33 -11.19 14.03 23.72
N GLU A 34 -11.16 12.71 23.89
CA GLU A 34 -11.55 11.75 22.86
C GLU A 34 -12.08 10.49 23.55
N ASN A 35 -13.26 10.03 23.11
CA ASN A 35 -13.87 8.79 23.53
C ASN A 35 -13.80 7.84 22.32
N SER A 36 -13.03 6.76 22.39
CA SER A 36 -12.69 5.84 21.30
C SER A 36 -11.46 6.23 20.46
N ILE A 37 -10.28 5.97 21.01
CA ILE A 37 -9.03 5.97 20.25
C ILE A 37 -9.10 4.88 19.17
N ILE A 38 -8.97 5.25 17.90
CA ILE A 38 -8.88 4.29 16.79
C ILE A 38 -7.49 3.62 16.85
N VAL A 39 -7.43 2.39 17.36
CA VAL A 39 -6.19 1.61 17.37
C VAL A 39 -6.03 0.87 16.04
N SER A 40 -4.81 0.85 15.50
CA SER A 40 -4.49 0.14 14.24
C SER A 40 -4.31 -1.37 14.43
N GLU A 41 -4.68 -1.91 15.59
CA GLU A 41 -4.55 -3.33 15.90
C GLU A 41 -5.80 -4.11 15.49
N ILE A 42 -5.60 -5.39 15.20
CA ILE A 42 -6.68 -6.26 14.74
C ILE A 42 -7.32 -6.93 15.97
N GLN A 43 -8.58 -6.61 16.25
CA GLN A 43 -9.33 -7.19 17.37
C GLN A 43 -10.10 -8.42 16.88
N PHE A 44 -10.16 -9.48 17.68
CA PHE A 44 -10.93 -10.70 17.37
C PHE A 44 -12.07 -10.88 18.37
N GLU A 45 -13.27 -11.11 17.86
CA GLU A 45 -14.48 -11.48 18.62
C GLU A 45 -14.72 -12.98 18.48
N GLU A 46 -14.91 -13.69 19.59
CA GLU A 46 -15.32 -15.09 19.57
C GLU A 46 -16.85 -15.17 19.61
N ASN A 47 -17.46 -15.67 18.54
CA ASN A 47 -18.89 -15.92 18.49
C ASN A 47 -19.24 -17.07 19.43
N ALA A 48 -20.45 -17.07 19.99
CA ALA A 48 -20.97 -18.12 20.89
C ALA A 48 -20.95 -19.56 20.32
N HIS A 49 -20.61 -19.74 19.04
CA HIS A 49 -20.45 -21.02 18.36
C HIS A 49 -18.97 -21.42 18.16
N GLY A 50 -18.03 -20.81 18.89
CA GLY A 50 -16.59 -21.11 18.82
C GLY A 50 -15.90 -20.61 17.53
N GLY A 51 -16.52 -19.68 16.82
CA GLY A 51 -15.93 -19.07 15.62
C GLY A 51 -15.33 -17.72 15.94
N SER A 52 -14.05 -17.49 15.60
CA SER A 52 -13.42 -16.17 15.76
C SER A 52 -13.68 -15.30 14.52
N ARG A 53 -14.08 -14.05 14.72
CA ARG A 53 -14.24 -13.03 13.66
C ARG A 53 -13.39 -11.82 13.99
N ALA A 54 -12.56 -11.37 13.05
CA ALA A 54 -11.86 -10.08 13.21
C ALA A 54 -12.86 -8.92 13.13
N ILE A 55 -12.79 -8.01 14.10
CA ILE A 55 -13.57 -6.79 14.16
C ILE A 55 -12.87 -5.76 13.27
N GLY A 56 -13.57 -5.28 12.24
CA GLY A 56 -13.07 -4.26 11.32
C GLY A 56 -13.15 -4.68 9.85
N GLN A 57 -13.06 -3.70 8.95
CA GLN A 57 -13.05 -3.91 7.51
C GLN A 57 -11.62 -3.71 7.00
N LEU A 58 -11.04 -4.73 6.34
CA LEU A 58 -9.72 -4.60 5.73
C LEU A 58 -9.81 -3.62 4.55
N ILE A 59 -9.13 -2.49 4.68
CA ILE A 59 -8.99 -1.50 3.61
C ILE A 59 -7.72 -1.85 2.83
N SER A 60 -7.88 -2.14 1.54
CA SER A 60 -6.74 -2.39 0.66
C SER A 60 -5.99 -1.08 0.38
N MET A 61 -4.66 -1.12 0.31
CA MET A 61 -3.83 0.05 -0.02
C MET A 61 -4.14 0.65 -1.41
N ASP A 62 -4.84 -0.09 -2.28
CA ASP A 62 -5.31 0.40 -3.58
C ASP A 62 -6.67 1.11 -3.53
N GLY A 63 -7.19 1.40 -2.34
CA GLY A 63 -8.41 2.18 -2.13
C GLY A 63 -9.69 1.46 -2.57
N THR A 64 -9.63 0.17 -2.90
CA THR A 64 -10.87 -0.59 -3.14
C THR A 64 -11.48 -1.00 -1.80
N PRO A 65 -12.71 -0.56 -1.48
CA PRO A 65 -13.38 -0.98 -0.25
C PRO A 65 -13.51 -2.51 -0.26
N GLY A 66 -13.00 -3.16 0.79
CA GLY A 66 -13.14 -4.60 0.98
C GLY A 66 -14.62 -4.94 1.02
N ARG A 67 -15.14 -5.60 -0.03
CA ARG A 67 -16.54 -6.01 -0.05
C ARG A 67 -16.79 -6.94 1.12
N SER A 68 -17.85 -6.64 1.87
CA SER A 68 -18.40 -7.51 2.91
C SER A 68 -18.53 -8.94 2.36
N MET A 69 -18.06 -9.93 3.13
CA MET A 69 -18.15 -11.36 2.83
C MET A 69 -19.61 -11.82 2.90
N SER A 70 -20.39 -11.46 1.89
CA SER A 70 -21.71 -12.03 1.62
C SER A 70 -21.92 -12.06 0.12
N GLY A 71 -21.93 -13.27 -0.42
CA GLY A 71 -22.24 -13.53 -1.82
C GLY A 71 -21.01 -13.74 -2.68
N PHE A 72 -20.80 -15.00 -3.05
CA PHE A 72 -19.94 -15.43 -4.15
C PHE A 72 -20.22 -14.60 -5.41
N GLN A 73 -19.41 -13.57 -5.66
CA GLN A 73 -19.20 -13.03 -7.00
C GLN A 73 -17.79 -13.44 -7.42
N HIS A 74 -17.71 -14.39 -8.33
CA HIS A 74 -16.50 -14.79 -9.05
C HIS A 74 -15.83 -13.54 -9.64
N GLY A 75 -14.88 -12.97 -8.89
CA GLY A 75 -14.16 -11.76 -9.21
C GLY A 75 -12.68 -12.07 -9.42
N SER A 76 -12.37 -13.00 -10.31
CA SER A 76 -11.02 -13.42 -10.77
C SER A 76 -10.18 -12.29 -11.40
N GLY A 77 -10.53 -11.02 -11.18
CA GLY A 77 -9.82 -9.85 -11.70
C GLY A 77 -8.68 -9.36 -10.80
N LYS A 78 -8.81 -9.48 -9.46
CA LYS A 78 -7.77 -9.02 -8.52
C LYS A 78 -6.55 -9.95 -8.55
N GLU A 79 -6.79 -11.25 -8.48
CA GLU A 79 -5.77 -12.29 -8.61
C GLU A 79 -5.03 -12.19 -9.96
N SER A 80 -5.78 -11.97 -11.06
CA SER A 80 -5.19 -11.79 -12.40
C SER A 80 -4.24 -10.57 -12.49
N ARG A 81 -4.55 -9.48 -11.78
CA ARG A 81 -3.70 -8.27 -11.75
C ARG A 81 -2.40 -8.53 -10.99
N GLU A 82 -2.50 -9.20 -9.85
CA GLU A 82 -1.35 -9.58 -9.03
C GLU A 82 -0.43 -10.56 -9.76
N ILE A 83 -0.99 -11.59 -10.41
CA ILE A 83 -0.24 -12.52 -11.26
C ILE A 83 0.49 -11.76 -12.38
N THR A 84 -0.17 -10.79 -13.00
CA THR A 84 0.44 -9.94 -14.05
C THR A 84 1.61 -9.12 -13.50
N LEU A 85 1.46 -8.54 -12.31
CA LEU A 85 2.53 -7.79 -11.64
C LEU A 85 3.71 -8.69 -11.27
N MET A 86 3.46 -9.89 -10.74
CA MET A 86 4.50 -10.87 -10.42
C MET A 86 5.30 -11.27 -11.67
N LYS A 87 4.60 -11.54 -12.79
CA LYS A 87 5.22 -11.87 -14.08
C LYS A 87 6.04 -10.70 -14.63
N ALA A 88 5.52 -9.48 -14.54
CA ALA A 88 6.25 -8.29 -14.94
C ALA A 88 7.51 -8.07 -14.11
N ARG A 89 7.42 -8.20 -12.78
CA ARG A 89 8.58 -8.07 -11.88
C ARG A 89 9.69 -9.05 -12.22
N ARG A 90 9.35 -10.32 -12.46
CA ARG A 90 10.33 -11.34 -12.87
C ARG A 90 11.03 -10.97 -14.18
N THR A 91 10.28 -10.47 -15.16
CA THR A 91 10.82 -10.07 -16.46
C THR A 91 11.71 -8.83 -16.34
N ILE A 92 11.31 -7.84 -15.54
CA ILE A 92 12.13 -6.66 -15.25
C ILE A 92 13.45 -7.07 -14.60
N LEU A 93 13.43 -7.97 -13.61
CA LEU A 93 14.64 -8.49 -12.96
C LEU A 93 15.56 -9.23 -13.94
N GLN A 94 15.00 -10.05 -14.83
CA GLN A 94 15.78 -10.75 -15.85
C GLN A 94 16.49 -9.79 -16.81
N VAL A 95 15.78 -8.76 -17.27
CA VAL A 95 16.36 -7.74 -18.15
C VAL A 95 17.38 -6.90 -17.37
N ALA A 96 17.04 -6.42 -16.19
CA ALA A 96 17.92 -5.65 -15.33
C ALA A 96 19.22 -6.39 -14.96
N GLY A 97 19.17 -7.70 -14.76
CA GLY A 97 20.35 -8.53 -14.51
C GLY A 97 21.32 -8.56 -15.69
N ARG A 98 20.81 -8.64 -16.93
CA ARG A 98 21.63 -8.56 -18.15
C ARG A 98 22.25 -7.18 -18.36
N LEU A 99 21.57 -6.15 -17.89
CA LEU A 99 22.01 -4.76 -17.99
C LEU A 99 22.79 -4.26 -16.76
N SER A 100 22.98 -5.12 -15.76
CA SER A 100 23.60 -4.81 -14.47
C SER A 100 23.07 -3.49 -13.86
N LEU A 101 21.74 -3.33 -13.85
CA LEU A 101 21.08 -2.16 -13.26
C LEU A 101 21.07 -2.26 -11.72
N ASN A 102 21.14 -1.12 -11.05
CA ASN A 102 21.04 -1.04 -9.59
C ASN A 102 19.61 -1.36 -9.11
N GLN A 103 19.48 -1.85 -7.87
CA GLN A 103 18.20 -2.20 -7.25
C GLN A 103 17.23 -1.00 -7.23
N HIS A 104 17.74 0.21 -6.98
CA HIS A 104 16.97 1.46 -7.06
C HIS A 104 16.26 1.64 -8.40
N CYS A 105 16.97 1.43 -9.52
CA CYS A 105 16.42 1.56 -10.86
C CYS A 105 15.35 0.48 -11.14
N ILE A 106 15.57 -0.74 -10.64
CA ILE A 106 14.64 -1.86 -10.78
C ILE A 106 13.31 -1.54 -10.09
N ASP A 107 13.38 -1.04 -8.85
CA ASP A 107 12.19 -0.71 -8.06
C ASP A 107 11.44 0.49 -8.67
N MET A 108 12.17 1.49 -9.19
CA MET A 108 11.56 2.60 -9.92
C MET A 108 10.86 2.13 -11.21
N ALA A 109 11.48 1.23 -11.99
CA ALA A 109 10.89 0.69 -13.22
C ALA A 109 9.62 -0.11 -12.92
N PHE A 110 9.64 -0.88 -11.83
CA PHE A 110 8.48 -1.62 -11.37
C PHE A 110 7.36 -0.70 -10.87
N ASN A 111 7.68 0.42 -10.22
CA ASN A 111 6.70 1.44 -9.82
C ASN A 111 6.03 2.09 -11.03
N PHE A 112 6.79 2.45 -12.07
CA PHE A 112 6.21 2.95 -13.33
C PHE A 112 5.28 1.92 -13.99
N TYR A 113 5.66 0.64 -13.99
CA TYR A 113 4.80 -0.42 -14.52
C TYR A 113 3.49 -0.56 -13.73
N LYS A 114 3.56 -0.50 -12.38
CA LYS A 114 2.36 -0.49 -11.51
C LYS A 114 1.42 0.67 -11.85
N MET A 115 1.96 1.88 -12.04
CA MET A 115 1.16 3.05 -12.45
C MET A 115 0.52 2.86 -13.83
N ALA A 116 1.28 2.34 -14.80
CA ALA A 116 0.79 2.07 -16.15
C ALA A 116 -0.35 1.04 -16.14
N LEU A 117 -0.25 0.01 -15.29
CA LEU A 117 -1.28 -1.02 -15.14
C LEU A 117 -2.57 -0.46 -14.51
N THR A 118 -2.44 0.35 -13.45
CA THR A 118 -3.59 1.01 -12.80
C THR A 118 -4.32 1.97 -13.74
N ARG A 119 -3.61 2.62 -14.66
CA ARG A 119 -4.19 3.49 -15.70
C ARG A 119 -4.61 2.75 -16.98
N HIS A 120 -4.59 1.42 -16.99
CA HIS A 120 -4.92 0.58 -18.14
C HIS A 120 -4.09 0.83 -19.41
N LEU A 121 -2.89 1.42 -19.30
CA LEU A 121 -1.99 1.70 -20.43
C LEU A 121 -1.34 0.43 -21.01
N THR A 122 -1.54 -0.72 -20.37
CA THR A 122 -1.06 -2.03 -20.79
C THR A 122 -2.05 -2.78 -21.70
N ARG A 123 -3.31 -2.32 -21.78
CA ARG A 123 -4.36 -3.01 -22.56
C ARG A 123 -4.08 -2.88 -24.06
N GLY A 124 -4.10 -4.01 -24.77
CA GLY A 124 -3.87 -4.07 -26.22
C GLY A 124 -2.39 -3.97 -26.64
N ARG A 125 -1.45 -3.93 -25.69
CA ARG A 125 -0.01 -3.90 -25.97
C ARG A 125 0.66 -5.16 -25.42
N ARG A 126 1.72 -5.62 -26.08
CA ARG A 126 2.54 -6.72 -25.55
C ARG A 126 3.22 -6.27 -24.27
N ASN A 127 3.12 -7.07 -23.20
CA ASN A 127 3.75 -6.76 -21.91
C ASN A 127 5.27 -6.52 -22.03
N SER A 128 5.95 -7.22 -22.95
CA SER A 128 7.37 -7.03 -23.22
C SER A 128 7.71 -5.60 -23.66
N HIS A 129 6.88 -4.97 -24.50
CA HIS A 129 7.09 -3.60 -24.95
C HIS A 129 6.90 -2.59 -23.82
N VAL A 130 5.86 -2.79 -23.00
CA VAL A 130 5.60 -1.91 -21.85
C VAL A 130 6.75 -1.98 -20.86
N ILE A 131 7.23 -3.19 -20.56
CA ILE A 131 8.36 -3.40 -19.65
C ILE A 131 9.63 -2.72 -20.19
N ALA A 132 9.94 -2.90 -21.47
CA ALA A 132 11.08 -2.26 -22.11
C ALA A 132 10.98 -0.72 -22.04
N ALA A 133 9.80 -0.15 -22.28
CA ALA A 133 9.56 1.28 -22.17
C ALA A 133 9.75 1.80 -20.73
N CYS A 134 9.24 1.09 -19.72
CA CYS A 134 9.42 1.47 -18.31
C CYS A 134 10.90 1.46 -17.90
N ILE A 135 11.66 0.44 -18.31
CA ILE A 135 13.10 0.37 -18.04
C ILE A 135 13.84 1.50 -18.75
N TYR A 136 13.52 1.75 -20.02
CA TYR A 136 14.12 2.84 -20.79
C TYR A 136 13.90 4.22 -20.14
N MET A 137 12.68 4.49 -19.65
CA MET A 137 12.38 5.74 -18.95
C MET A 137 13.24 5.93 -17.70
N VAL A 138 13.41 4.90 -16.87
CA VAL A 138 14.23 5.00 -15.64
C VAL A 138 15.70 5.23 -15.97
N CYS A 139 16.25 4.48 -16.92
CA CYS A 139 17.64 4.66 -17.33
C CYS A 139 17.91 6.05 -17.92
N ARG A 140 16.90 6.68 -18.54
CA ARG A 140 16.97 8.09 -18.98
C ARG A 140 16.95 9.08 -17.80
N ILE A 141 16.14 8.81 -16.78
CA ILE A 141 16.01 9.68 -15.59
C ILE A 141 17.28 9.64 -14.73
N GLU A 142 17.84 8.46 -14.50
CA GLU A 142 19.03 8.26 -13.67
C GLU A 142 20.34 8.74 -14.32
N GLY A 143 20.28 9.28 -15.54
CA GLY A 143 21.45 9.86 -16.21
C GLY A 143 22.59 8.84 -16.46
N THR A 144 22.28 7.54 -16.43
CA THR A 144 23.21 6.47 -16.78
C THR A 144 22.86 5.96 -18.17
N PRO A 145 23.39 6.57 -19.25
CA PRO A 145 23.15 6.13 -20.62
C PRO A 145 23.93 4.84 -20.92
N ARG A 146 23.63 3.73 -20.20
CA ARG A 146 24.16 2.40 -20.52
C ARG A 146 23.35 1.69 -21.61
N ILE A 147 22.25 2.28 -22.09
CA ILE A 147 21.31 1.62 -23.00
C ILE A 147 21.05 2.37 -24.29
N LEU A 148 22.09 2.46 -25.13
CA LEU A 148 21.93 2.44 -26.59
C LEU A 148 23.03 1.62 -27.31
N ALA A 149 24.04 1.10 -26.60
CA ALA A 149 25.13 0.36 -27.23
C ALA A 149 25.44 -0.91 -26.43
N GLN A 150 24.66 -1.97 -26.64
CA GLN A 150 25.16 -3.34 -26.53
C GLN A 150 24.52 -4.19 -27.64
N PRO A 151 25.14 -4.20 -28.83
CA PRO A 151 24.93 -5.25 -29.82
C PRO A 151 25.90 -6.40 -29.51
N LYS A 152 25.37 -7.55 -29.09
CA LYS A 152 25.78 -8.90 -29.50
C LYS A 152 24.89 -9.95 -28.84
#